data_AF-A0A6A1QLP9-F1
#
_entry.id   AF-A0A6A1QLP9-F1
#
_cell.length_a   1.000
_cell.length_b   1.000
_cell.length_c   1.000
_cell.angle_alpha   90.00
_cell.angle_beta   90.00
_cell.angle_gamma   90.00
#
_symmetry.space_group_name_H-M   'P 1'
#
loop_
_entity.id
_entity.type
_entity.pdbx_description
1 polymer ?
#
loop_
_entity_poly.entity_id
_entity_poly.type
_entity_poly.pdbx_seq_one_letter_code
_entity_poly.pdbx_strand_id
1 'polypeptide(L)'
;MAVLSKEYGFVILTGAASFIMVTHLAINVSKARKKYKVEVSGNTAVPLWVRRGKNLFSVVEGKYPTMYSTDPENGHLFNCIQRAHQNTLEVYPPFLFFLAVGGVYHPRVVSGLGLAWIVGRVLYAYGYYTGEPRKRKRGALSFIALIGLMGTTVCSAFQHLGWVRTGLSGGCKSCH
;
A
#
# COMPACT_ATOMS: atom_id res chain seq x y z
N MET A 1 -4.57 -32.74 4.31
CA MET A 1 -5.73 -31.84 4.25
C MET A 1 -5.28 -30.48 4.77
N ALA A 2 -5.50 -29.39 4.05
CA ALA A 2 -5.05 -28.06 4.47
C ALA A 2 -5.65 -27.72 5.86
N VAL A 3 -4.80 -27.38 6.82
CA VAL A 3 -5.11 -27.12 8.25
C VAL A 3 -5.72 -25.72 8.44
N LEU A 4 -6.48 -25.23 7.46
CA LEU A 4 -6.97 -23.85 7.44
C LEU A 4 -8.49 -23.82 7.29
N SER A 5 -9.15 -23.01 8.11
CA SER A 5 -10.61 -22.88 8.11
C SER A 5 -11.12 -22.46 6.72
N LYS A 6 -12.24 -23.04 6.27
CA LYS A 6 -12.89 -22.68 4.97
C LYS A 6 -13.10 -21.18 4.83
N GLU A 7 -13.35 -20.49 5.94
CA GLU A 7 -13.57 -19.04 6.02
C GLU A 7 -12.32 -18.22 5.68
N TYR A 8 -11.12 -18.78 5.82
CA TYR A 8 -9.88 -18.10 5.44
C TYR A 8 -9.79 -17.88 3.93
N GLY A 9 -10.58 -18.62 3.13
CA GLY A 9 -10.70 -18.37 1.70
C GLY A 9 -11.10 -16.92 1.37
N PHE A 10 -11.92 -16.29 2.22
CA PHE A 10 -12.27 -14.87 2.06
C PHE A 10 -11.05 -13.96 2.23
N VAL A 11 -10.15 -14.26 3.16
CA VAL A 11 -8.91 -13.50 3.39
C VAL A 11 -8.01 -13.56 2.17
N ILE A 12 -7.87 -14.76 1.57
CA ILE A 12 -7.08 -14.95 0.34
C ILE A 12 -7.69 -14.16 -0.83
N LEU A 13 -9.02 -14.21 -1.01
CA LEU A 13 -9.70 -13.40 -2.03
C LEU A 13 -9.48 -11.90 -1.81
N THR A 14 -9.50 -11.46 -0.55
CA THR A 14 -9.24 -10.06 -0.20
C THR A 14 -7.78 -9.67 -0.52
N GLY A 15 -6.83 -10.57 -0.26
CA GLY A 15 -5.43 -10.42 -0.64
C GLY A 15 -5.25 -10.31 -2.16
N ALA A 16 -5.89 -11.19 -2.93
CA ALA A 16 -5.87 -11.14 -4.40
C ALA A 16 -6.48 -9.83 -4.94
N ALA A 17 -7.61 -9.39 -4.39
CA ALA A 17 -8.24 -8.11 -4.75
C ALA A 17 -7.32 -6.91 -4.44
N SER A 18 -6.58 -6.96 -3.32
CA SER A 18 -5.62 -5.91 -2.98
C SER A 18 -4.46 -5.82 -3.99
N PHE A 19 -4.01 -6.95 -4.53
CA PHE A 19 -2.98 -6.98 -5.57
C PHE A 19 -3.46 -6.34 -6.88
N ILE A 20 -4.71 -6.61 -7.27
CA ILE A 20 -5.35 -5.98 -8.43
C ILE A 20 -5.41 -4.46 -8.25
N MET A 21 -5.78 -3.99 -7.05
CA MET A 21 -5.83 -2.55 -6.74
C MET A 21 -4.45 -1.89 -6.85
N VAL A 22 -3.41 -2.48 -6.25
CA VAL A 22 -2.03 -1.93 -6.32
C VAL A 22 -1.54 -1.90 -7.77
N THR A 23 -1.83 -2.94 -8.54
CA THR A 23 -1.51 -3.01 -9.98
C THR A 23 -2.24 -1.93 -10.77
N HIS A 24 -3.52 -1.70 -10.51
CA HIS A 24 -4.29 -0.62 -11.14
C HIS A 24 -3.67 0.76 -10.88
N LEU A 25 -3.23 1.03 -9.64
CA LEU A 25 -2.51 2.27 -9.32
C LEU A 25 -1.17 2.37 -10.07
N ALA A 26 -0.40 1.28 -10.16
CA ALA A 26 0.87 1.24 -10.89
C ALA A 26 0.70 1.51 -12.40
N ILE A 27 -0.37 0.98 -13.00
CA ILE A 27 -0.73 1.25 -14.40
C ILE A 27 -1.08 2.74 -14.59
N ASN A 28 -1.80 3.35 -13.65
CA ASN A 28 -2.13 4.77 -13.72
C ASN A 28 -0.89 5.66 -13.61
N VAL A 29 0.09 5.31 -12.77
CA VAL A 29 1.40 6.00 -12.74
C VAL A 29 2.13 5.85 -14.07
N SER A 30 2.14 4.63 -14.64
CA SER A 30 2.79 4.36 -15.92
C SER A 30 2.14 5.12 -17.09
N LYS A 31 0.80 5.18 -17.13
CA LYS A 31 0.05 5.99 -18.09
C LYS A 31 0.34 7.48 -17.91
N ALA A 32 0.42 7.95 -16.67
CA ALA A 32 0.76 9.35 -16.37
C ALA A 32 2.20 9.68 -16.81
N ARG A 33 3.18 8.78 -16.61
CA ARG A 33 4.56 8.95 -17.12
C ARG A 33 4.59 9.17 -18.63
N LYS A 34 3.81 8.37 -19.38
CA LYS A 34 3.69 8.52 -20.85
C LYS A 34 3.00 9.82 -21.24
N LYS A 35 1.93 10.22 -20.53
CA LYS A 35 1.15 11.44 -20.81
C LYS A 35 1.96 12.72 -20.60
N TYR A 36 2.74 12.77 -19.52
CA TYR A 36 3.53 13.96 -19.18
C TYR A 36 4.95 13.94 -19.74
N LYS A 37 5.28 12.97 -20.62
CA LYS A 37 6.61 12.80 -21.23
C LYS A 37 7.74 13.00 -20.23
N VAL A 38 7.58 12.48 -19.01
CA VAL A 38 8.61 12.55 -17.98
C VAL A 38 9.72 11.65 -18.48
N GLU A 39 10.71 12.24 -19.14
CA GLU A 39 11.85 11.51 -19.66
C GLU A 39 12.53 10.83 -18.45
N VAL A 40 12.40 9.50 -18.41
CA VAL A 40 13.29 8.64 -17.65
C VAL A 40 14.63 8.85 -18.33
N SER A 41 15.39 9.84 -17.86
CA SER A 41 16.65 10.36 -18.41
C SER A 41 17.43 9.29 -19.17
N GLY A 42 17.11 9.16 -20.45
CA GLY A 42 17.94 8.50 -21.43
C GLY A 42 18.91 9.56 -21.91
N ASN A 43 20.19 9.35 -21.62
CA ASN A 43 21.31 9.90 -22.40
C ASN A 43 21.42 11.44 -22.50
N THR A 44 21.34 12.15 -21.38
CA THR A 44 22.11 13.40 -21.26
C THR A 44 23.34 13.16 -20.42
N ALA A 45 24.36 12.55 -21.04
CA ALA A 45 25.73 12.77 -20.61
C ALA A 45 25.97 14.28 -20.73
N VAL A 46 25.96 15.00 -19.62
CA VAL A 46 26.64 16.29 -19.57
C VAL A 46 28.12 15.95 -19.45
N PRO A 47 28.95 16.20 -20.48
CA PRO A 47 30.38 15.98 -20.34
C PRO A 47 30.92 17.08 -19.41
N LEU A 48 30.93 16.80 -18.11
CA LEU A 48 31.65 17.62 -17.15
C LEU A 48 33.14 17.25 -17.29
N TRP A 49 33.86 17.99 -18.13
CA TRP A 49 35.30 17.80 -18.32
C TRP A 49 36.07 18.31 -17.09
N VAL A 50 36.10 17.54 -16.00
CA VAL A 50 37.02 17.81 -14.89
C VAL A 50 38.40 17.29 -15.29
N ARG A 51 39.27 18.20 -15.72
CA ARG A 51 40.61 17.89 -16.22
C ARG A 51 41.54 17.57 -15.03
N ARG A 52 41.73 16.29 -14.72
CA ARG A 52 42.80 15.83 -13.80
C ARG A 52 43.56 14.65 -14.39
N GLY A 53 44.73 14.93 -14.95
CA GLY A 53 45.68 13.91 -15.42
C GLY A 53 45.30 13.25 -16.75
N LYS A 54 46.28 12.66 -17.42
CA LYS A 54 46.22 12.14 -18.81
C LYS A 54 45.35 10.89 -19.02
N ASN A 55 44.44 10.59 -18.09
CA ASN A 55 43.46 9.52 -18.20
C ASN A 55 42.08 10.16 -18.23
N LEU A 56 41.42 10.11 -19.38
CA LEU A 56 40.05 10.56 -19.54
C LEU A 56 39.13 9.54 -18.86
N PHE A 57 38.90 9.69 -17.57
CA PHE A 57 37.96 8.86 -16.84
C PHE A 57 36.58 9.51 -16.85
N SER A 58 35.64 8.92 -17.59
CA SER A 58 34.22 9.28 -17.50
C SER A 58 33.69 8.79 -16.16
N VAL A 59 33.59 9.67 -15.16
CA VAL A 59 32.70 9.42 -14.03
C VAL A 59 31.29 9.41 -14.60
N VAL A 60 30.69 8.22 -14.72
CA VAL A 60 29.25 8.11 -14.95
C VAL A 60 28.60 8.55 -13.64
N GLU A 61 28.37 9.86 -13.48
CA GLU A 61 27.31 10.33 -12.59
C GLU A 61 26.03 9.75 -13.16
N GLY A 62 25.59 8.61 -12.61
CA GLY A 62 24.35 7.98 -12.99
C GLY A 62 23.22 8.94 -12.70
N LYS A 63 22.79 9.69 -13.72
CA LYS A 63 21.67 10.62 -13.64
C LYS A 63 20.43 9.80 -13.30
N TYR A 64 19.96 9.93 -12.06
CA TYR A 64 18.81 9.17 -11.58
C TYR A 64 17.59 9.42 -12.48
N PRO A 65 16.77 8.40 -12.75
CA PRO A 65 15.56 8.57 -13.53
C PRO A 65 14.67 9.62 -12.87
N THR A 66 14.21 10.59 -13.66
CA THR A 66 13.42 11.72 -13.18
C THR A 66 12.15 11.21 -12.50
N MET A 67 12.07 11.39 -11.17
CA MET A 67 10.92 10.94 -10.38
C MET A 67 9.76 11.92 -10.52
N TYR A 68 10.01 13.22 -10.35
CA TYR A 68 9.00 14.26 -10.37
C TYR A 68 9.08 15.11 -11.65
N SER A 69 7.95 15.57 -12.17
CA SER A 69 7.95 16.60 -13.23
C SER A 69 8.04 17.98 -12.57
N THR A 70 8.92 18.82 -13.10
CA THR A 70 9.11 20.22 -12.68
C THR A 70 8.26 21.18 -13.54
N ASP A 71 7.42 20.65 -14.44
CA ASP A 71 6.63 21.46 -15.36
C ASP A 71 5.56 22.26 -14.58
N PRO A 72 5.50 23.59 -14.75
CA PRO A 72 4.66 24.46 -13.92
C PRO A 72 3.15 24.26 -14.15
N GLU A 73 2.71 23.82 -15.33
CA GLU A 73 1.27 23.68 -15.63
C GLU A 73 0.70 22.32 -15.18
N ASN A 74 1.38 21.23 -15.49
CA ASN A 74 0.84 19.88 -15.34
C ASN A 74 1.71 18.93 -14.47
N GLY A 75 2.92 19.35 -14.10
CA GLY A 75 3.85 18.52 -13.33
C GLY A 75 3.36 18.22 -11.91
N HIS A 76 2.64 19.16 -11.29
CA HIS A 76 2.10 18.99 -9.94
C HIS A 76 1.10 17.82 -9.85
N LEU A 77 0.30 17.57 -10.88
CA LEU A 77 -0.69 16.49 -10.91
C LEU A 77 0.01 15.12 -11.04
N PHE A 78 1.04 15.02 -11.88
CA PHE A 78 1.89 13.83 -11.97
C PHE A 78 2.55 13.50 -10.62
N ASN A 79 3.10 14.52 -9.95
CA ASN A 79 3.73 14.37 -8.65
C ASN A 79 2.72 13.89 -7.59
N CYS A 80 1.47 14.37 -7.65
CA CYS A 80 0.38 13.88 -6.79
C CYS A 80 0.05 12.40 -7.04
N ILE A 81 -0.06 11.99 -8.31
CA ILE A 81 -0.32 10.59 -8.70
C ILE A 81 0.78 9.66 -8.18
N GLN A 82 2.05 10.05 -8.35
CA GLN A 82 3.17 9.28 -7.83
C GLN A 82 3.16 9.17 -6.31
N ARG A 83 2.93 10.28 -5.61
CA ARG A 83 2.90 10.30 -4.14
C ARG A 83 1.80 9.41 -3.58
N ALA A 84 0.63 9.38 -4.23
CA ALA A 84 -0.48 8.49 -3.83
C ALA A 84 -0.10 7.00 -3.97
N HIS A 85 0.59 6.65 -5.05
CA HIS A 85 1.06 5.28 -5.26
C HIS A 85 2.15 4.88 -4.26
N GLN A 86 3.16 5.73 -4.05
CA GLN A 86 4.22 5.49 -3.06
C GLN A 86 3.66 5.33 -1.65
N ASN A 87 2.74 6.20 -1.21
CA ASN A 87 2.09 6.05 0.09
C ASN A 87 1.32 4.73 0.21
N THR A 88 0.72 4.25 -0.88
CA THR A 88 0.04 2.95 -0.88
C THR A 88 1.06 1.82 -0.72
N LEU A 89 2.22 1.89 -1.39
CA LEU A 89 3.29 0.90 -1.24
C LEU A 89 3.94 0.92 0.14
N GLU A 90 4.07 2.08 0.79
CA GLU A 90 4.57 2.20 2.16
C GLU A 90 3.64 1.52 3.18
N VAL A 91 2.32 1.56 2.93
CA VAL A 91 1.31 1.00 3.84
C VAL A 91 0.88 -0.43 3.45
N TYR A 92 1.28 -0.91 2.28
CA TYR A 92 0.90 -2.24 1.79
C TYR A 92 1.53 -3.40 2.57
N PRO A 93 2.84 -3.40 2.92
CA PRO A 93 3.43 -4.44 3.77
C PRO A 93 2.75 -4.59 5.14
N PRO A 94 2.52 -3.52 5.93
CA PRO A 94 1.83 -3.67 7.21
C PRO A 94 0.37 -4.10 7.03
N PHE A 95 -0.31 -3.66 5.96
CA PHE A 95 -1.65 -4.14 5.62
C PHE A 95 -1.67 -5.66 5.39
N LEU A 96 -0.77 -6.20 4.56
CA LEU A 96 -0.69 -7.63 4.29
C LEU A 96 -0.35 -8.43 5.55
N PHE A 97 0.54 -7.90 6.39
CA PHE A 97 0.90 -8.53 7.65
C PHE A 97 -0.32 -8.66 8.58
N PHE A 98 -1.05 -7.58 8.84
CA PHE A 98 -2.24 -7.63 9.69
C PHE A 98 -3.38 -8.44 9.08
N LEU A 99 -3.54 -8.41 7.75
CA LEU A 99 -4.52 -9.23 7.03
C LEU A 99 -4.23 -10.73 7.19
N ALA A 100 -2.97 -11.14 7.04
CA ALA A 100 -2.57 -12.54 7.17
C ALA A 100 -2.65 -13.00 8.64
N VAL A 101 -2.03 -12.27 9.57
CA VAL A 101 -1.96 -12.67 10.99
C VAL A 101 -3.34 -12.57 11.66
N GLY A 102 -4.06 -11.47 11.45
CA GLY A 102 -5.42 -11.32 11.98
C GLY A 102 -6.41 -12.31 11.35
N GLY A 103 -6.22 -12.64 10.07
CA GLY A 103 -7.09 -13.54 9.32
C GLY A 103 -7.10 -14.97 9.87
N VAL A 104 -6.02 -15.40 10.53
CA VAL A 104 -5.94 -16.73 11.15
C VAL A 104 -6.95 -16.89 12.28
N TYR A 105 -7.17 -15.84 13.08
CA TYR A 105 -8.05 -15.88 14.25
C TYR A 105 -9.47 -15.38 13.94
N HIS A 106 -9.57 -14.31 13.14
CA HIS A 106 -10.84 -13.62 12.87
C HIS A 106 -11.06 -13.39 11.36
N PRO A 107 -11.18 -14.46 10.54
CA PRO A 107 -11.18 -14.37 9.08
C PRO A 107 -12.30 -13.47 8.53
N ARG A 108 -13.51 -13.55 9.08
CA ARG A 108 -14.67 -12.76 8.60
C ARG A 108 -14.51 -11.26 8.83
N VAL A 109 -14.07 -10.87 10.04
CA VAL A 109 -13.89 -9.46 10.41
C VAL A 109 -12.74 -8.85 9.62
N VAL A 110 -11.63 -9.59 9.51
CA VAL A 110 -10.42 -9.15 8.81
C VAL A 110 -10.66 -9.03 7.30
N SER A 111 -11.43 -9.93 6.67
CA SER A 111 -11.85 -9.78 5.27
C SER A 111 -12.70 -8.53 5.05
N GLY A 112 -13.67 -8.26 5.93
CA GLY A 112 -14.51 -7.05 5.85
C GLY A 112 -13.70 -5.76 5.96
N LEU A 113 -12.81 -5.70 6.96
CA LEU A 113 -11.90 -4.56 7.13
C LEU A 113 -10.90 -4.43 5.97
N GLY A 114 -10.43 -5.56 5.43
CA GLY A 114 -9.56 -5.58 4.26
C GLY A 114 -10.22 -5.02 3.01
N LEU A 115 -11.48 -5.40 2.74
CA LEU A 115 -12.26 -4.82 1.65
C LEU A 115 -12.52 -3.32 1.87
N ALA A 116 -12.87 -2.91 3.09
CA ALA A 116 -13.05 -1.50 3.43
C ALA A 116 -11.76 -0.70 3.20
N TRP A 117 -10.59 -1.28 3.51
CA TRP A 117 -9.30 -0.67 3.22
C TRP A 117 -9.06 -0.50 1.71
N ILE A 118 -9.34 -1.53 0.90
CA ILE A 118 -9.19 -1.48 -0.56
C ILE A 118 -10.08 -0.36 -1.15
N VAL A 119 -11.35 -0.30 -0.76
CA VAL A 119 -12.27 0.75 -1.23
C VAL A 119 -11.79 2.14 -0.80
N GLY A 120 -11.36 2.28 0.46
CA GLY A 120 -10.80 3.53 0.97
C GLY A 120 -9.56 3.99 0.19
N ARG A 121 -8.71 3.06 -0.25
CA ARG A 121 -7.52 3.35 -1.06
C ARG A 121 -7.85 3.77 -2.48
N VAL A 122 -8.86 3.15 -3.10
CA VAL A 122 -9.35 3.58 -4.41
C VAL A 122 -9.90 5.01 -4.33
N LEU A 123 -10.74 5.30 -3.33
CA LEU A 123 -11.27 6.66 -3.10
C LEU A 123 -10.16 7.69 -2.81
N TYR A 124 -9.14 7.29 -2.05
CA TYR A 124 -7.96 8.11 -1.79
C TYR A 124 -7.21 8.46 -3.07
N ALA A 125 -6.96 7.46 -3.94
CA ALA A 125 -6.27 7.67 -5.22
C ALA A 125 -7.05 8.62 -6.13
N TYR A 126 -8.37 8.44 -6.28
CA TYR A 126 -9.22 9.35 -7.05
C TYR A 126 -9.24 10.77 -6.48
N GLY A 127 -9.26 10.92 -5.15
CA GLY A 127 -9.11 12.23 -4.50
C GLY A 127 -7.78 12.89 -4.85
N TYR A 128 -6.68 12.13 -4.90
CA TYR A 128 -5.35 12.63 -5.27
C TYR A 128 -5.25 13.08 -6.73
N TYR A 129 -6.01 12.48 -7.64
CA TYR A 129 -6.00 12.85 -9.06
C TYR A 129 -6.67 14.20 -9.34
N THR A 130 -7.34 14.79 -8.36
CA THR A 130 -7.97 16.12 -8.51
C THR A 130 -7.04 17.28 -8.18
N GLY A 131 -5.83 17.03 -7.65
CA GLY A 131 -4.86 18.07 -7.26
C GLY A 131 -5.24 18.88 -6.01
N GLU A 132 -6.50 18.85 -5.58
CA GLU A 132 -6.97 19.58 -4.41
C GLU A 132 -6.70 18.84 -3.08
N PRO A 133 -6.09 19.51 -2.07
CA PRO A 133 -5.76 18.88 -0.80
C PRO A 133 -7.00 18.50 0.04
N ARG A 134 -8.13 19.19 -0.13
CA ARG A 134 -9.36 18.93 0.65
C ARG A 134 -10.05 17.61 0.29
N LYS A 135 -9.96 17.18 -0.98
CA LYS A 135 -10.59 15.94 -1.47
C LYS A 135 -9.90 14.66 -0.94
N ARG A 136 -8.72 14.78 -0.34
CA ARG A 136 -7.96 13.68 0.30
C ARG A 136 -8.68 13.04 1.48
N LYS A 137 -9.52 13.80 2.21
CA LYS A 137 -10.24 13.31 3.40
C LYS A 137 -11.19 12.14 3.11
N ARG A 138 -11.64 11.97 1.86
CA ARG A 138 -12.47 10.83 1.43
C ARG A 138 -11.77 9.47 1.60
N GLY A 139 -10.43 9.46 1.61
CA GLY A 139 -9.63 8.27 1.88
C GLY A 139 -9.42 7.94 3.36
N ALA A 140 -9.94 8.73 4.31
CA ALA A 140 -9.77 8.47 5.74
C ALA A 140 -10.30 7.07 6.16
N LEU A 141 -11.27 6.54 5.42
CA LEU A 141 -11.76 5.16 5.57
C LEU A 141 -10.63 4.13 5.59
N SER A 142 -9.61 4.26 4.73
CA SER A 142 -8.51 3.28 4.70
C SER A 142 -7.66 3.32 5.97
N PHE A 143 -7.51 4.50 6.60
CA PHE A 143 -6.78 4.60 7.86
C PHE A 143 -7.55 3.99 9.02
N ILE A 144 -8.86 4.24 9.09
CA ILE A 144 -9.74 3.62 10.09
C ILE A 144 -9.73 2.10 9.94
N ALA A 145 -9.83 1.60 8.70
CA ALA A 145 -9.76 0.17 8.43
C ALA A 145 -8.41 -0.44 8.81
N LEU A 146 -7.28 0.26 8.58
CA LEU A 146 -5.96 -0.20 8.98
C LEU A 146 -5.79 -0.29 10.50
N ILE A 147 -6.28 0.71 11.23
CA ILE A 147 -6.29 0.70 12.70
C ILE A 147 -7.17 -0.44 13.21
N GLY A 148 -8.32 -0.69 12.56
CA GLY A 148 -9.16 -1.85 12.85
C GLY A 148 -8.42 -3.16 12.67
N LEU A 149 -7.72 -3.34 11.55
CA LEU A 149 -6.89 -4.52 11.28
C LEU A 149 -5.80 -4.71 12.34
N MET A 150 -5.07 -3.64 12.68
CA MET A 150 -4.08 -3.66 13.75
C MET A 150 -4.72 -4.07 15.09
N GLY A 151 -5.90 -3.53 15.41
CA GLY A 151 -6.67 -3.88 16.60
C GLY A 151 -7.04 -5.37 16.64
N THR A 152 -7.44 -5.96 15.51
CA THR A 152 -7.71 -7.42 15.47
C THR A 152 -6.47 -8.24 15.79
N THR A 153 -5.29 -7.86 15.27
CA THR A 153 -4.03 -8.56 15.56
C THR A 153 -3.63 -8.42 17.03
N VAL A 154 -3.80 -7.24 17.63
CA VAL A 154 -3.53 -6.99 19.04
C VAL A 154 -4.48 -7.79 19.94
N CYS A 155 -5.77 -7.86 19.60
CA CYS A 155 -6.73 -8.71 20.30
C CYS A 155 -6.34 -10.19 20.25
N SER A 156 -5.90 -10.68 19.09
CA SER A 156 -5.40 -12.05 18.95
C SER A 156 -4.13 -12.29 19.78
N ALA A 157 -3.22 -11.32 19.86
CA ALA A 157 -2.04 -11.39 20.73
C ALA A 157 -2.43 -11.47 22.22
N PHE A 158 -3.40 -10.67 22.66
CA PHE A 158 -3.89 -10.72 24.03
C PHE A 158 -4.62 -12.03 24.37
N GLN A 159 -5.32 -12.63 23.42
CA GLN A 159 -5.90 -13.96 23.57
C GLN A 159 -4.79 -15.02 23.77
N HIS A 160 -3.70 -14.93 23.00
CA HIS A 160 -2.53 -15.82 23.16
C HIS A 160 -1.81 -15.68 24.49
N LEU A 161 -1.72 -14.46 25.01
CA LEU A 161 -1.12 -14.18 26.32
C LEU A 161 -2.05 -14.53 27.50
N GLY A 162 -3.29 -14.94 27.23
CA GLY A 162 -4.28 -15.26 28.26
C GLY A 162 -4.78 -14.04 29.06
N TRP A 163 -4.43 -12.82 28.63
CA TRP A 163 -4.83 -11.58 29.29
C TRP A 163 -6.30 -11.22 29.04
N VAL A 164 -6.89 -11.77 27.97
CA VAL A 164 -8.31 -11.58 27.65
C VAL A 164 -9.01 -12.93 27.76
N ARG A 165 -9.92 -13.07 28.73
CA ARG A 165 -10.88 -14.18 28.77
C ARG A 165 -11.90 -13.97 27.66
N THR A 166 -11.78 -14.73 26.58
CA THR A 166 -12.85 -14.83 25.59
C THR A 166 -14.04 -15.51 26.27
N GLY A 167 -15.03 -14.71 26.68
CA GLY A 167 -16.30 -15.15 27.27
C GLY A 167 -17.19 -15.89 26.28
N LEU A 168 -16.69 -17.00 25.72
CA LEU A 168 -17.44 -18.00 24.96
C LEU A 168 -17.30 -19.39 25.60
N SER A 169 -16.97 -19.46 26.90
CA SER A 169 -17.33 -20.59 27.74
C SER A 169 -18.74 -20.36 28.29
N GLY A 170 -19.74 -20.47 27.41
CA GLY A 170 -21.11 -20.76 27.83
C GLY A 170 -21.30 -22.27 27.77
N GLY A 171 -21.41 -22.92 28.94
CA GLY A 171 -21.95 -24.28 29.18
C GLY A 171 -21.36 -25.43 28.33
N CYS A 172 -20.62 -26.36 28.90
CA CYS A 172 -21.21 -27.36 29.78
C CYS A 172 -20.17 -27.84 30.79
N LYS A 173 -20.42 -27.57 32.07
CA LYS A 173 -19.93 -28.43 33.14
C LYS A 173 -20.85 -29.66 33.13
N SER A 174 -20.42 -30.77 32.53
CA SER A 174 -20.94 -32.07 32.97
C SER A 174 -19.96 -32.60 33.99
N CYS A 175 -20.36 -32.46 35.26
CA CYS A 175 -19.82 -33.18 36.39
C CYS A 175 -19.97 -34.69 36.17
N HIS A 176 -19.06 -35.44 36.80
CA HIS A 176 -19.13 -36.85 37.23
C HIS A 176 -19.69 -37.90 36.27
#